data_AF-A0A917AQK1-F1
#
_entry.id   AF-A0A917AQK1-F1
#
_cell.length_a   1.000
_cell.length_b   1.000
_cell.length_c   1.000
_cell.angle_alpha   90.00
_cell.angle_beta   90.00
_cell.angle_gamma   90.00
#
_symmetry.space_group_name_H-M   'P 1'
#
loop_
_entity.id
_entity.type
_entity.pdbx_description
1 polymer ?
#
loop_
_entity_poly.entity_id
_entity_poly.type
_entity_poly.pdbx_seq_one_letter_code
_entity_poly.pdbx_strand_id
1 'polypeptide(L)'
;MTPSPRGRRYLHREQQIIEHARQIAEREGWASVTTRRLAQEINHSQPVIYQHFRSRDHVLAAVVTQGFLELTSLIREAASGPGCALEQLCWSYLDFGRQNPALYEAMFTNHTRLRFAQEDTPAELRESFDALTGIILQETGQMSNNDAAALTELFWATCHGLTSLHLAGRIPGTHLEAQVKRICTMIRS
;
A
#
# COMPACT_ATOMS: atom_id res chain seq x y z
N MET A 1 5.57 -24.17 9.03
CA MET A 1 6.70 -24.52 9.93
C MET A 1 7.11 -23.28 10.70
N THR A 2 7.22 -23.35 12.02
CA THR A 2 7.59 -22.20 12.87
C THR A 2 9.09 -21.94 12.75
N PRO A 3 9.54 -20.69 12.51
CA PRO A 3 10.97 -20.40 12.32
C PRO A 3 11.80 -20.67 13.58
N SER A 4 13.05 -21.09 13.39
CA SER A 4 14.03 -21.31 14.46
C SER A 4 14.28 -20.03 15.28
N PRO A 5 14.81 -20.10 16.51
CA PRO A 5 15.12 -18.90 17.31
C PRO A 5 16.03 -17.90 16.58
N ARG A 6 16.99 -18.39 15.78
CA ARG A 6 17.84 -17.55 14.92
C ARG A 6 17.04 -16.93 13.77
N GLY A 7 16.18 -17.71 13.12
CA GLY A 7 15.28 -17.22 12.07
C GLY A 7 14.31 -16.15 12.56
N ARG A 8 13.72 -16.31 13.76
CA ARG A 8 12.87 -15.28 14.38
C ARG A 8 13.62 -13.98 14.62
N ARG A 9 14.86 -14.05 15.14
CA ARG A 9 15.70 -12.85 15.32
C ARG A 9 16.06 -12.17 14.01
N TYR A 10 16.26 -12.97 12.95
CA TYR A 10 16.52 -12.45 11.61
C TYR A 10 15.31 -11.67 11.08
N LEU A 11 14.12 -12.29 11.06
CA LEU A 11 12.87 -11.64 10.62
C LEU A 11 12.50 -10.42 11.47
N HIS A 12 12.69 -10.49 12.79
CA HIS A 12 12.44 -9.34 13.67
C HIS A 12 13.32 -8.14 13.28
N ARG A 13 14.58 -8.39 12.89
CA ARG A 13 15.47 -7.31 12.44
C ARG A 13 15.06 -6.74 11.09
N GLU A 14 14.61 -7.57 10.15
CA GLU A 14 14.04 -7.08 8.89
C GLU A 14 12.88 -6.13 9.15
N GLN A 15 11.95 -6.53 10.02
CA GLN A 15 10.81 -5.69 10.41
C GLN A 15 11.25 -4.38 11.07
N GLN A 16 12.25 -4.40 11.96
CA GLN A 16 12.81 -3.16 12.52
C GLN A 16 13.41 -2.26 11.43
N ILE A 17 14.17 -2.81 10.48
CA ILE A 17 14.75 -2.02 9.39
C ILE A 17 13.66 -1.39 8.53
N ILE A 18 12.61 -2.13 8.19
CA ILE A 18 11.48 -1.64 7.37
C ILE A 18 10.74 -0.52 8.10
N GLU A 19 10.40 -0.74 9.38
CA GLU A 19 9.70 0.25 10.20
C GLU A 19 10.50 1.54 10.36
N HIS A 20 11.80 1.44 10.70
CA HIS A 20 12.65 2.62 10.81
C HIS A 20 12.87 3.32 9.45
N ALA A 21 12.91 2.58 8.34
CA ALA A 21 12.97 3.19 7.01
C ALA A 21 11.73 4.02 6.71
N ARG A 22 10.54 3.49 7.00
CA ARG A 22 9.27 4.23 6.88
C ARG A 22 9.29 5.47 7.77
N GLN A 23 9.65 5.33 9.04
CA GLN A 23 9.69 6.46 9.99
C GLN A 23 10.65 7.58 9.54
N ILE A 24 11.84 7.23 9.04
CA ILE A 24 12.77 8.21 8.49
C ILE A 24 12.16 8.88 7.24
N ALA A 25 11.52 8.10 6.35
CA ALA A 25 10.89 8.63 5.15
C ALA A 25 9.75 9.62 5.49
N GLU A 26 8.90 9.30 6.46
CA GLU A 26 7.79 10.16 6.87
C GLU A 26 8.28 11.46 7.54
N ARG A 27 9.39 11.43 8.28
CA ARG A 27 9.94 12.62 8.96
C ARG A 27 10.82 13.49 8.06
N GLU A 28 11.63 12.85 7.21
CA GLU A 28 12.79 13.48 6.57
C GLU A 28 12.84 13.21 5.05
N GLY A 29 11.85 12.51 4.49
CA GLY A 29 11.79 12.14 3.08
C GLY A 29 12.67 10.95 2.70
N TRP A 30 12.34 10.31 1.57
CA TRP A 30 13.04 9.10 1.10
C TRP A 30 14.52 9.29 0.82
N ALA A 31 14.97 10.50 0.48
CA ALA A 31 16.39 10.81 0.27
C ALA A 31 17.24 10.58 1.53
N SER A 32 16.63 10.73 2.71
CA SER A 32 17.28 10.55 4.02
C SER A 32 17.42 9.07 4.43
N VAL A 33 16.66 8.18 3.78
CA VAL A 33 16.71 6.73 4.00
C VAL A 33 17.96 6.14 3.34
N THR A 34 19.05 6.06 4.10
CA THR A 34 20.32 5.43 3.67
C THR A 34 20.66 4.24 4.55
N THR A 35 21.43 3.26 4.05
CA THR A 35 21.85 2.10 4.86
C THR A 35 22.69 2.52 6.07
N ARG A 36 23.44 3.62 5.96
CA ARG A 36 24.18 4.21 7.10
C ARG A 36 23.23 4.79 8.14
N ARG A 37 22.24 5.59 7.72
CA ARG A 37 21.24 6.19 8.62
C ARG A 37 20.41 5.11 9.31
N LEU A 38 19.97 4.10 8.56
CA LEU A 38 19.26 2.94 9.11
C LEU A 38 20.08 2.21 10.17
N ALA A 39 21.35 1.94 9.89
CA ALA A 39 22.25 1.29 10.84
C ALA A 39 22.36 2.09 12.15
N GLN A 40 22.49 3.42 12.06
CA GLN A 40 22.51 4.30 13.23
C GLN A 40 21.19 4.25 14.02
N GLU A 41 20.05 4.35 13.32
CA GLU A 41 18.72 4.38 13.95
C GLU A 41 18.44 3.10 14.75
N ILE A 42 18.86 1.94 14.23
CA ILE A 42 18.66 0.64 14.89
C ILE A 42 19.83 0.20 15.77
N ASN A 43 20.81 1.08 16.02
CA ASN A 43 22.02 0.80 16.82
C ASN A 43 22.83 -0.42 16.34
N HIS A 44 22.99 -0.56 15.02
CA HIS A 44 23.80 -1.60 14.39
C HIS A 44 24.84 -1.01 13.43
N SER A 45 25.75 -1.86 12.95
CA SER A 45 26.71 -1.48 11.93
C SER A 45 26.09 -1.62 10.53
N GLN A 46 26.58 -0.83 9.58
CA GLN A 46 26.11 -0.90 8.19
C GLN A 46 26.22 -2.30 7.56
N PRO A 47 27.28 -3.11 7.83
CA PRO A 47 27.32 -4.51 7.39
C PRO A 47 26.14 -5.36 7.88
N VAL A 48 25.57 -5.08 9.06
CA VAL A 48 24.38 -5.80 9.53
C VAL A 48 23.19 -5.49 8.63
N ILE A 49 23.00 -4.25 8.18
CA ILE A 49 21.92 -3.91 7.23
C ILE A 49 22.07 -4.72 5.94
N TYR A 50 23.29 -4.82 5.40
CA TYR A 50 23.56 -5.57 4.18
C TYR A 50 23.35 -7.09 4.30
N GLN A 51 23.33 -7.65 5.50
CA GLN A 51 22.95 -9.05 5.73
C GLN A 51 21.46 -9.30 5.49
N HIS A 52 20.62 -8.26 5.62
CA HIS A 52 19.17 -8.32 5.44
C HIS A 52 18.75 -7.76 4.08
N PHE A 53 19.27 -6.58 3.72
CA PHE A 53 18.92 -5.88 2.49
C PHE A 53 20.17 -5.49 1.71
N ARG A 54 20.31 -6.04 0.50
CA ARG A 54 21.48 -5.83 -0.37
C ARG A 54 21.67 -4.38 -0.81
N SER A 55 20.59 -3.59 -0.85
CA SER A 55 20.64 -2.17 -1.19
C SER A 55 19.47 -1.40 -0.58
N ARG A 56 19.52 -0.07 -0.64
CA ARG A 56 18.39 0.82 -0.32
C ARG A 56 17.12 0.44 -1.09
N ASP A 57 17.25 0.08 -2.37
CA ASP A 57 16.09 -0.35 -3.18
C ASP A 57 15.44 -1.62 -2.64
N HIS A 58 16.21 -2.53 -2.03
CA HIS A 58 15.64 -3.73 -1.41
C HIS A 58 14.87 -3.38 -0.13
N VAL A 59 15.35 -2.38 0.63
CA VAL A 59 14.60 -1.84 1.77
C VAL A 59 13.31 -1.18 1.28
N LEU A 60 13.37 -0.35 0.24
CA LEU A 60 12.20 0.30 -0.36
C LEU A 60 11.18 -0.74 -0.86
N ALA A 61 11.63 -1.77 -1.56
CA ALA A 61 10.76 -2.86 -2.01
C ALA A 61 10.05 -3.55 -0.84
N ALA A 62 10.76 -3.82 0.27
CA ALA A 62 10.16 -4.42 1.45
C ALA A 62 9.16 -3.49 2.16
N VAL A 63 9.44 -2.19 2.23
CA VAL A 63 8.49 -1.19 2.74
C VAL A 63 7.22 -1.18 1.87
N VAL A 64 7.36 -1.22 0.55
CA VAL A 64 6.21 -1.26 -0.36
C VAL A 64 5.40 -2.54 -0.19
N THR A 65 6.05 -3.70 -0.12
CA THR A 65 5.38 -4.97 0.17
C THR A 65 4.61 -4.92 1.48
N GLN A 66 5.19 -4.37 2.56
CA GLN A 66 4.48 -4.18 3.83
C GLN A 66 3.29 -3.22 3.67
N GLY A 67 3.44 -2.14 2.92
CA GLY A 67 2.35 -1.20 2.64
C GLY A 67 1.17 -1.85 1.91
N PHE A 68 1.42 -2.77 0.97
CA PHE A 68 0.35 -3.53 0.31
C PHE A 68 -0.32 -4.55 1.24
N LEU A 69 0.40 -5.12 2.21
CA LEU A 69 -0.22 -5.95 3.25
C LEU A 69 -1.15 -5.12 4.15
N GLU A 70 -0.72 -3.92 4.56
CA GLU A 70 -1.54 -2.99 5.33
C GLU A 70 -2.79 -2.57 4.54
N LEU A 71 -2.61 -2.19 3.27
CA LEU A 71 -3.72 -1.84 2.38
C LEU A 71 -4.70 -3.01 2.19
N THR A 72 -4.19 -4.23 2.05
CA THR A 72 -5.02 -5.45 1.95
C THR A 72 -5.87 -5.65 3.21
N SER A 73 -5.33 -5.37 4.40
CA SER A 73 -6.11 -5.42 5.65
C SER A 73 -7.26 -4.42 5.60
N LEU A 74 -6.99 -3.17 5.22
CA LEU A 74 -8.01 -2.12 5.11
C LEU A 74 -9.11 -2.49 4.11
N ILE A 75 -8.75 -3.12 2.99
CA ILE A 75 -9.71 -3.60 1.99
C ILE A 75 -10.60 -4.69 2.60
N ARG A 76 -10.01 -5.69 3.27
CA ARG A 76 -10.76 -6.79 3.89
C ARG A 76 -11.65 -6.31 5.04
N GLU A 77 -11.20 -5.32 5.80
CA GLU A 77 -11.99 -4.66 6.83
C GLU A 77 -13.19 -3.91 6.22
N ALA A 78 -12.99 -3.14 5.14
CA ALA A 78 -14.09 -2.48 4.44
C ALA A 78 -15.12 -3.47 3.86
N ALA A 79 -14.67 -4.61 3.35
CA ALA A 79 -15.54 -5.66 2.81
C ALA A 79 -16.41 -6.35 3.87
N SER A 80 -15.91 -6.46 5.10
CA SER A 80 -16.59 -7.16 6.21
C SER A 80 -17.27 -6.21 7.20
N GLY A 81 -17.01 -4.92 7.10
CA GLY A 81 -17.58 -3.88 7.95
C GLY A 81 -19.04 -3.56 7.65
N PRO A 82 -19.76 -2.95 8.60
CA PRO A 82 -21.16 -2.57 8.42
C PRO A 82 -21.30 -1.41 7.43
N GLY A 83 -22.23 -1.52 6.48
CA GLY A 83 -22.56 -0.46 5.53
C GLY A 83 -22.11 -0.76 4.10
N CYS A 84 -21.86 0.28 3.32
CA CYS A 84 -21.42 0.18 1.92
C CYS A 84 -19.91 -0.11 1.87
N ALA A 85 -19.49 -1.24 1.32
CA ALA A 85 -18.07 -1.62 1.28
C ALA A 85 -17.24 -0.67 0.40
N LEU A 86 -17.79 -0.24 -0.74
CA LEU A 86 -17.13 0.72 -1.64
C LEU A 86 -16.88 2.06 -0.97
N GLU A 87 -17.86 2.56 -0.20
CA GLU A 87 -17.74 3.85 0.49
C GLU A 87 -16.71 3.77 1.61
N GLN A 88 -16.77 2.73 2.44
CA GLN A 88 -15.76 2.47 3.48
C GLN A 88 -14.36 2.36 2.88
N LEU A 89 -14.22 1.63 1.77
CA LEU A 89 -12.94 1.49 1.08
C LEU A 89 -12.41 2.83 0.55
N CYS A 90 -13.25 3.65 -0.08
CA CYS A 90 -12.83 4.98 -0.54
C CYS A 90 -12.26 5.83 0.62
N TRP A 91 -12.96 5.84 1.76
CA TRP A 91 -12.50 6.58 2.95
C TRP A 91 -11.21 6.00 3.52
N SER A 92 -11.13 4.69 3.73
CA SER A 92 -9.92 4.02 4.22
C SER A 92 -8.72 4.25 3.29
N TYR A 93 -8.93 4.26 1.97
CA TYR A 93 -7.88 4.52 0.98
C TYR A 93 -7.38 5.97 1.04
N LEU A 94 -8.28 6.94 1.17
CA LEU A 94 -7.95 8.36 1.35
C LEU A 94 -7.18 8.60 2.64
N ASP A 95 -7.64 8.03 3.75
CA ASP A 95 -7.02 8.18 5.05
C ASP A 95 -5.67 7.48 5.12
N PHE A 96 -5.52 6.31 4.48
CA PHE A 96 -4.23 5.64 4.33
C PHE A 96 -3.19 6.53 3.66
N GLY A 97 -3.54 7.19 2.55
CA GLY A 97 -2.65 8.13 1.88
C GLY A 97 -2.32 9.37 2.71
N ARG A 98 -3.29 9.90 3.47
CA ARG A 98 -3.08 11.08 4.35
C ARG A 98 -2.21 10.80 5.56
N GLN A 99 -2.40 9.64 6.18
CA GLN A 99 -1.68 9.26 7.39
C GLN A 99 -0.26 8.78 7.09
N ASN A 100 0.00 8.34 5.85
CA ASN A 100 1.27 7.72 5.46
C ASN A 100 1.78 8.28 4.12
N PRO A 101 2.03 9.59 4.00
CA PRO A 101 2.37 10.21 2.72
C PRO A 101 3.66 9.64 2.10
N ALA A 102 4.70 9.35 2.89
CA ALA A 102 5.93 8.78 2.34
C ALA A 102 5.76 7.30 1.96
N LEU A 103 5.00 6.51 2.72
CA LEU A 103 4.65 5.15 2.30
C LEU A 103 3.82 5.16 1.00
N TYR A 104 2.85 6.06 0.91
CA TYR A 104 2.00 6.21 -0.28
C TYR A 104 2.83 6.58 -1.52
N GLU A 105 3.74 7.55 -1.38
CA GLU A 105 4.72 7.90 -2.42
C GLU A 105 5.56 6.67 -2.82
N ALA A 106 6.01 5.87 -1.85
CA ALA A 106 6.79 4.66 -2.13
C ALA A 106 6.02 3.62 -2.93
N MET A 107 4.74 3.41 -2.60
CA MET A 107 3.91 2.38 -3.23
C MET A 107 3.52 2.74 -4.66
N PHE A 108 3.28 4.01 -4.96
CA PHE A 108 2.64 4.41 -6.21
C PHE A 108 3.43 5.40 -7.07
N THR A 109 4.42 6.10 -6.51
CA THR A 109 5.19 7.15 -7.24
C THR A 109 6.66 6.79 -7.42
N ASN A 110 7.29 6.18 -6.42
CA ASN A 110 8.71 5.84 -6.51
C ASN A 110 8.97 4.71 -7.50
N HIS A 111 10.11 4.80 -8.19
CA HIS A 111 10.64 3.66 -8.95
C HIS A 111 11.14 2.59 -7.98
N THR A 112 10.41 1.48 -7.91
CA THR A 112 10.81 0.30 -7.14
C THR A 112 11.33 -0.78 -8.07
N ARG A 113 11.94 -1.82 -7.48
CA ARG A 113 12.31 -3.04 -8.21
C ARG A 113 11.12 -4.00 -8.41
N LEU A 114 9.99 -3.72 -7.77
CA LEU A 114 8.81 -4.57 -7.85
C LEU A 114 8.18 -4.39 -9.24
N ARG A 115 7.72 -5.50 -9.80
CA ARG A 115 6.98 -5.53 -11.06
C ARG A 115 5.50 -5.60 -10.73
N PHE A 116 4.71 -4.79 -11.42
CA PHE A 116 3.26 -4.70 -11.27
C PHE A 116 2.61 -5.24 -12.53
N ALA A 117 1.49 -5.94 -12.41
CA ALA A 117 0.74 -6.51 -13.53
C ALA A 117 1.61 -7.38 -14.47
N GLN A 118 2.54 -8.15 -13.89
CA GLN A 118 3.41 -9.11 -14.58
C GLN A 118 3.39 -10.47 -13.85
N GLU A 119 3.88 -11.53 -14.49
CA GLU A 119 3.96 -12.88 -13.89
C GLU A 119 4.74 -12.90 -12.57
N ASP A 120 5.80 -12.10 -12.48
CA ASP A 120 6.70 -11.99 -11.32
C ASP A 120 6.25 -10.93 -10.29
N THR A 121 5.01 -10.45 -10.36
CA THR A 121 4.44 -9.56 -9.33
C THR A 121 4.53 -10.25 -7.95
N PRO A 122 4.94 -9.56 -6.88
CA PRO A 122 4.88 -10.12 -5.53
C PRO A 122 3.46 -10.56 -5.14
N ALA A 123 3.35 -11.58 -4.29
CA ALA A 123 2.06 -12.13 -3.90
C ALA A 123 1.19 -11.10 -3.16
N GLU A 124 1.80 -10.28 -2.31
CA GLU A 124 1.15 -9.26 -1.50
C GLU A 124 0.47 -8.18 -2.37
N LEU A 125 1.09 -7.83 -3.49
CA LEU A 125 0.54 -6.87 -4.45
C LEU A 125 -0.66 -7.48 -5.21
N ARG A 126 -0.53 -8.75 -5.63
CA ARG A 126 -1.65 -9.48 -6.25
C ARG A 126 -2.82 -9.65 -5.30
N GLU A 127 -2.55 -10.08 -4.06
CA GLU A 127 -3.58 -10.26 -3.03
C GLU A 127 -4.33 -8.97 -2.73
N SER A 128 -3.64 -7.81 -2.73
CA SER A 128 -4.30 -6.52 -2.57
C SER A 128 -5.25 -6.22 -3.73
N PHE A 129 -4.85 -6.51 -4.97
CA PHE A 129 -5.69 -6.31 -6.16
C PHE A 129 -6.86 -7.30 -6.21
N ASP A 130 -6.63 -8.56 -5.85
CA ASP A 130 -7.66 -9.60 -5.76
C ASP A 130 -8.71 -9.24 -4.69
N ALA A 131 -8.27 -8.69 -3.56
CA ALA A 131 -9.17 -8.21 -2.51
C ALA A 131 -10.05 -7.04 -2.99
N LEU A 132 -9.50 -6.10 -3.77
CA LEU A 132 -10.28 -5.04 -4.41
C LEU A 132 -11.30 -5.62 -5.39
N THR A 133 -10.87 -6.56 -6.24
CA THR A 133 -11.73 -7.24 -7.22
C THR A 133 -12.88 -7.97 -6.53
N GLY A 134 -12.62 -8.58 -5.37
CA GLY A 134 -13.64 -9.24 -4.56
C GLY A 134 -14.76 -8.30 -4.11
N ILE A 135 -14.44 -7.07 -3.70
CA ILE A 135 -15.45 -6.05 -3.36
C ILE A 135 -16.26 -5.66 -4.60
N ILE A 136 -15.60 -5.44 -5.74
CA ILE A 136 -16.29 -5.09 -6.99
C ILE A 136 -17.31 -6.17 -7.34
N LEU A 137 -16.87 -7.44 -7.40
CA LEU A 137 -17.75 -8.57 -7.69
C LEU A 137 -18.92 -8.71 -6.72
N GLN A 138 -18.69 -8.46 -5.42
CA GLN A 138 -19.75 -8.49 -4.40
C GLN A 138 -20.81 -7.40 -4.62
N GLU A 139 -20.41 -6.23 -5.13
CA GLU A 139 -21.27 -5.06 -5.28
C GLU A 139 -21.99 -4.99 -6.63
N THR A 140 -21.42 -5.59 -7.68
CA THR A 140 -21.98 -5.56 -9.04
C THR A 140 -22.65 -6.85 -9.48
N GLY A 141 -22.39 -7.96 -8.78
CA GLY A 141 -22.91 -9.28 -9.15
C GLY A 141 -22.09 -9.96 -10.26
N GLN A 142 -22.72 -10.84 -11.03
CA GLN A 142 -22.02 -11.70 -12.00
C GLN A 142 -21.56 -10.93 -13.24
N MET A 143 -20.26 -10.89 -13.47
CA MET A 143 -19.59 -10.37 -14.66
C MET A 143 -18.43 -11.28 -15.07
N SER A 144 -17.88 -11.09 -16.27
CA SER A 144 -16.68 -11.83 -16.68
C SER A 144 -15.47 -11.38 -15.85
N ASN A 145 -14.45 -12.24 -15.72
CA ASN A 145 -13.23 -11.89 -15.00
C ASN A 145 -12.52 -10.67 -15.61
N ASN A 146 -12.58 -10.50 -16.93
CA ASN A 146 -11.95 -9.38 -17.61
C ASN A 146 -12.68 -8.06 -17.30
N ASP A 147 -14.01 -8.08 -17.27
CA ASP A 147 -14.80 -6.88 -16.93
C ASP A 147 -14.60 -6.50 -15.46
N ALA A 148 -14.55 -7.49 -14.56
CA ALA A 148 -14.26 -7.26 -13.15
C ALA A 148 -12.88 -6.63 -12.94
N ALA A 149 -11.84 -7.14 -13.62
CA ALA A 149 -10.50 -6.59 -13.57
C ALA A 149 -10.48 -5.15 -14.09
N ALA A 150 -11.08 -4.88 -15.25
CA ALA A 150 -11.15 -3.53 -15.83
C ALA A 150 -11.89 -2.54 -14.92
N LEU A 151 -13.01 -2.95 -14.32
CA LEU A 151 -13.75 -2.11 -13.39
C LEU A 151 -12.97 -1.86 -12.09
N THR A 152 -12.23 -2.87 -11.63
CA THR A 152 -11.32 -2.75 -10.48
C THR A 152 -10.20 -1.76 -10.77
N GLU A 153 -9.59 -1.80 -11.95
CA GLU A 153 -8.57 -0.83 -12.38
C GLU A 153 -9.13 0.59 -12.41
N LEU A 154 -10.34 0.79 -12.95
CA LEU A 154 -10.99 2.10 -12.99
C LEU A 154 -11.33 2.62 -11.60
N PHE A 155 -11.88 1.77 -10.73
CA PHE A 155 -12.17 2.11 -9.35
C PHE A 155 -10.88 2.51 -8.60
N TRP A 156 -9.85 1.70 -8.72
CA TRP A 156 -8.55 1.93 -8.10
C TRP A 156 -7.90 3.22 -8.62
N ALA A 157 -7.89 3.44 -9.94
CA ALA A 157 -7.41 4.68 -10.56
C ALA A 157 -8.16 5.91 -10.04
N THR A 158 -9.47 5.78 -9.82
CA THR A 158 -10.31 6.88 -9.30
C THR A 158 -9.96 7.17 -7.84
N CYS A 159 -9.84 6.15 -6.98
CA CYS A 159 -9.41 6.32 -5.59
C CYS A 159 -8.00 6.91 -5.49
N HIS A 160 -7.09 6.42 -6.32
CA HIS A 160 -5.72 6.91 -6.41
C HIS A 160 -5.66 8.37 -6.87
N GLY A 161 -6.34 8.71 -7.97
CA GLY A 161 -6.41 10.08 -8.47
C GLY A 161 -6.99 11.05 -7.46
N LEU A 162 -8.09 10.67 -6.80
CA LEU A 162 -8.73 11.50 -5.77
C LEU A 162 -7.79 11.74 -4.57
N THR A 163 -7.09 10.69 -4.12
CA THR A 163 -6.14 10.76 -3.02
C THR A 163 -4.94 11.63 -3.38
N SER A 164 -4.28 11.33 -4.50
CA SER A 164 -3.11 12.08 -4.99
C SER A 164 -3.41 13.56 -5.20
N LEU A 165 -4.57 13.90 -5.78
CA LEU A 165 -4.98 15.30 -5.97
C LEU A 165 -5.28 16.02 -4.65
N HIS A 166 -5.86 15.33 -3.66
CA HIS A 166 -6.07 15.90 -2.32
C HIS A 166 -4.75 16.10 -1.57
N LEU A 167 -3.86 15.11 -1.57
CA LEU A 167 -2.55 15.21 -0.93
C LEU A 167 -1.71 16.34 -1.52
N ALA A 168 -1.79 16.53 -2.84
CA ALA A 168 -1.11 17.62 -3.53
C ALA A 168 -1.82 18.98 -3.43
N GLY A 169 -2.96 19.07 -2.71
CA GLY A 169 -3.74 20.31 -2.57
C GLY A 169 -4.28 20.86 -3.90
N ARG A 170 -4.46 20.00 -4.91
CA ARG A 170 -4.88 20.40 -6.27
C ARG A 170 -6.39 20.46 -6.46
N ILE A 171 -7.15 19.93 -5.51
CA ILE A 171 -8.60 20.03 -5.45
C ILE A 171 -9.07 20.32 -4.02
N PRO A 172 -10.16 21.10 -3.84
CA PRO A 172 -10.68 21.37 -2.51
C PRO A 172 -11.44 20.16 -1.94
N GLY A 173 -11.33 19.94 -0.63
CA GLY A 173 -12.05 18.88 0.08
C GLY A 173 -13.55 19.11 0.28
N THR A 174 -14.09 20.23 -0.20
CA THR A 174 -15.50 20.63 0.00
C THR A 174 -16.51 19.66 -0.63
N HIS A 175 -16.09 18.88 -1.63
CA HIS A 175 -16.96 17.95 -2.34
C HIS A 175 -16.64 16.47 -2.05
N LEU A 176 -15.76 16.19 -1.09
CA LEU A 176 -15.19 14.85 -0.92
C LEU A 176 -16.27 13.78 -0.65
N GLU A 177 -17.23 14.07 0.23
CA GLU A 177 -18.33 13.16 0.51
C GLU A 177 -19.20 12.88 -0.72
N ALA A 178 -19.51 13.92 -1.51
CA ALA A 178 -20.27 13.78 -2.74
C ALA A 178 -19.49 12.99 -3.81
N GLN A 179 -18.17 13.18 -3.89
CA GLN A 179 -17.28 12.42 -4.77
C GLN A 179 -17.28 10.94 -4.41
N VAL A 180 -17.11 10.60 -3.13
CA VAL A 180 -17.16 9.21 -2.65
C VAL A 180 -18.50 8.55 -3.00
N LYS A 181 -19.63 9.20 -2.68
CA LYS A 181 -20.97 8.70 -3.04
C LYS A 181 -21.14 8.51 -4.55
N ARG A 182 -20.57 9.40 -5.36
CA ARG A 182 -20.63 9.30 -6.83
C ARG A 182 -19.82 8.12 -7.35
N ILE A 183 -18.63 7.87 -6.80
CA ILE A 183 -17.81 6.69 -7.13
C ILE A 183 -18.62 5.42 -6.90
N CYS A 184 -19.24 5.27 -5.72
CA CYS A 184 -20.03 4.08 -5.41
C CYS A 184 -21.20 3.87 -6.40
N THR A 185 -21.84 4.97 -6.82
CA THR A 185 -22.96 4.92 -7.78
C THR A 185 -22.48 4.49 -9.17
N MET A 186 -21.32 4.99 -9.63
CA MET A 186 -20.75 4.64 -10.94
C MET A 186 -20.28 3.19 -11.03
N ILE A 187 -19.88 2.58 -9.92
CA ILE A 187 -19.48 1.16 -9.90
C ILE A 187 -20.70 0.23 -9.95
N ARG A 188 -21.81 0.62 -9.32
CA ARG A 188 -23.04 -0.20 -9.23
C ARG A 188 -23.96 -0.11 -10.45
N SER A 189 -23.72 0.85 -11.36
CA SER A 189 -24.53 1.07 -12.56
C SER A 189 -24.12 0.17 -13.71
#